data_AF-A0A099CZ08-F1
#
_entry.id   AF-A0A099CZ08-F1
#
_cell.length_a   1.000
_cell.length_b   1.000
_cell.length_c   1.000
_cell.angle_alpha   90.00
_cell.angle_beta   90.00
_cell.angle_gamma   90.00
#
_symmetry.space_group_name_H-M   'P 1'
#
loop_
_entity.id
_entity.type
_entity.pdbx_description
1 polymer ?
#
loop_
_entity_poly.entity_id
_entity_poly.type
_entity_poly.pdbx_seq_one_letter_code
_entity_poly.pdbx_strand_id
1 'polypeptide(L)'
;MKQAVNAVATQHGLPKVTTAKIKRSLNFSHKAFPKGGNVEHGTGLRYHQFSNLTLSNAQHAQSYITDTGLSPMQTTQDWGTPRSNPSLPPPTQMHRSRRGSIVGLAPMPDGSVKAWRLHSLPTSEAIGDSTSTDSSNFAKAFDTHASRMSNPATNSVGKKQPVNSILSDVGKVRFNAQSQKFDFTDVTHAMGVSGSGVDTKHSTPSTQLFKPSIDVAKALGKAGRPEQTYHSEPMAITLHNGSRSTSMEHDSNLVGTFASFPNQVCRQCGDMFQKKVGSHAAITGVPGRPFGGQKPGDMFDKGTGSTVTRAAPMTELVGNKKNQTEVKNIFDYHHQLK
;
A
#
# COMPACT_ATOMS: atom_id res chain seq x y z
N MET A 1 74.40 -24.78 14.63
CA MET A 1 74.86 -25.34 13.35
C MET A 1 74.02 -26.57 13.01
N LYS A 2 73.70 -26.75 11.72
CA LYS A 2 72.78 -27.72 11.07
C LYS A 2 71.39 -27.12 10.79
N GLN A 3 71.28 -26.32 9.73
CA GLN A 3 71.04 -26.67 8.31
C GLN A 3 69.57 -26.93 8.01
N ALA A 4 69.07 -26.05 7.14
CA ALA A 4 67.79 -26.07 6.49
C ALA A 4 67.64 -27.26 5.54
N VAL A 5 66.42 -27.78 5.43
CA VAL A 5 65.93 -28.42 4.22
C VAL A 5 64.67 -27.66 3.81
N ASN A 6 64.77 -26.99 2.66
CA ASN A 6 63.65 -26.41 1.94
C ASN A 6 62.71 -27.54 1.49
N ALA A 7 61.43 -27.44 1.86
CA ALA A 7 60.36 -28.04 1.08
C ALA A 7 59.46 -26.89 0.61
N VAL A 8 59.59 -26.58 -0.68
CA VAL A 8 58.67 -25.73 -1.42
C VAL A 8 57.36 -26.49 -1.56
N ALA A 9 56.29 -25.99 -0.94
CA ALA A 9 54.92 -26.34 -1.27
C ALA A 9 54.10 -25.05 -1.33
N THR A 10 53.99 -24.51 -2.54
CA THR A 10 53.04 -23.48 -2.94
C THR A 10 51.60 -24.01 -2.89
N GLN A 11 50.66 -23.10 -2.59
CA GLN A 11 49.20 -23.19 -2.78
C GLN A 11 48.48 -24.17 -1.83
N HIS A 12 47.47 -23.81 -1.04
CA HIS A 12 46.39 -22.86 -1.25
C HIS A 12 46.04 -22.16 0.06
N GLY A 13 45.76 -20.86 -0.03
CA GLY A 13 45.11 -20.13 1.05
C GLY A 13 43.77 -20.78 1.36
N LEU A 14 43.68 -21.43 2.52
CA LEU A 14 42.39 -21.74 3.11
C LEU A 14 41.65 -20.41 3.30
N PRO A 15 40.45 -20.24 2.73
CA PRO A 15 39.67 -19.05 2.99
C PRO A 15 39.47 -18.97 4.50
N LYS A 16 39.84 -17.83 5.11
CA LYS A 16 39.36 -17.46 6.43
C LYS A 16 37.85 -17.66 6.39
N VAL A 17 37.36 -18.68 7.09
CA VAL A 17 35.93 -18.87 7.33
C VAL A 17 35.47 -17.62 8.04
N THR A 18 34.92 -16.70 7.27
CA THR A 18 34.28 -15.52 7.79
C THR A 18 33.02 -16.08 8.41
N THR A 19 33.02 -16.28 9.72
CA THR A 19 31.85 -16.78 10.46
C THR A 19 30.69 -15.90 10.05
N ALA A 20 29.76 -16.47 9.27
CA ALA A 20 28.59 -15.75 8.81
C ALA A 20 27.87 -15.26 10.07
N LYS A 21 27.85 -13.94 10.29
CA LYS A 21 27.01 -13.37 11.35
C LYS A 21 25.59 -13.79 11.01
N ILE A 22 25.03 -14.69 11.81
CA ILE A 22 23.60 -15.02 11.79
C ILE A 22 22.87 -13.68 11.81
N LYS A 23 22.22 -13.33 10.69
CA LYS A 23 21.43 -12.10 10.60
C LYS A 23 20.44 -12.13 11.76
N ARG A 24 20.50 -11.12 12.62
CA ARG A 24 19.62 -11.03 13.79
C ARG A 24 18.18 -11.04 13.32
N SER A 25 17.38 -12.00 13.77
CA SER A 25 15.95 -12.07 13.45
C SER A 25 15.29 -10.74 13.75
N LEU A 26 14.47 -10.25 12.81
CA LEU A 26 13.71 -9.02 12.97
C LEU A 26 12.34 -9.32 13.55
N ASN A 27 11.93 -8.52 14.52
CA ASN A 27 10.58 -8.47 15.06
C ASN A 27 9.94 -7.17 14.56
N PHE A 28 8.87 -7.30 13.78
CA PHE A 28 8.08 -6.19 13.28
C PHE A 28 6.95 -5.84 14.27
N SER A 29 6.49 -4.59 14.23
CA SER A 29 5.38 -4.10 15.07
C SER A 29 4.01 -4.64 14.65
N HIS A 30 3.90 -5.20 13.44
CA HIS A 30 2.64 -5.63 12.85
C HIS A 30 2.64 -7.14 12.62
N LYS A 31 1.58 -7.82 13.06
CA LYS A 31 1.45 -9.29 13.07
C LYS A 31 1.52 -9.94 11.69
N ALA A 32 1.18 -9.21 10.63
CA ALA A 32 1.25 -9.73 9.26
C ALA A 32 2.68 -9.98 8.77
N PHE A 33 3.70 -9.43 9.45
CA PHE A 33 5.10 -9.74 9.13
C PHE A 33 5.60 -10.85 10.06
N PRO A 34 5.59 -12.12 9.61
CA PRO A 34 5.99 -13.25 10.45
C PRO A 34 7.46 -13.15 10.87
N LYS A 35 7.75 -13.50 12.12
CA LYS A 35 9.11 -13.58 12.65
C LYS A 35 9.91 -14.65 11.89
N GLY A 36 10.84 -14.22 11.04
CA GLY A 36 11.61 -15.11 10.17
C GLY A 36 10.79 -15.80 9.07
N GLY A 37 9.58 -15.30 8.76
CA GLY A 37 8.70 -15.95 7.79
C GLY A 37 8.86 -15.45 6.35
N ASN A 38 8.26 -16.21 5.43
CA ASN A 38 8.33 -15.96 3.99
C ASN A 38 7.54 -14.70 3.60
N VAL A 39 7.97 -14.07 2.51
CA VAL A 39 7.21 -13.07 1.77
C VAL A 39 5.89 -13.67 1.29
N GLU A 40 4.79 -12.96 1.49
CA GLU A 40 3.44 -13.42 1.13
C GLU A 40 2.93 -12.66 -0.10
N HIS A 41 2.29 -13.37 -1.02
CA HIS A 41 1.51 -12.80 -2.11
C HIS A 41 0.45 -13.80 -2.59
N GLY A 42 -0.59 -13.31 -3.26
CA GLY A 42 -1.65 -14.17 -3.75
C GLY A 42 -2.83 -13.40 -4.34
N THR A 43 -3.91 -14.12 -4.59
CA THR A 43 -5.20 -13.58 -5.04
C THR A 43 -6.12 -13.32 -3.85
N GLY A 44 -7.10 -12.45 -4.04
CA GLY A 44 -8.06 -12.06 -3.01
C GLY A 44 -7.56 -10.93 -2.11
N LEU A 45 -8.52 -10.25 -1.49
CA LEU A 45 -8.30 -9.15 -0.57
C LEU A 45 -7.79 -9.68 0.78
N ARG A 46 -6.67 -9.15 1.29
CA ARG A 46 -6.03 -9.66 2.52
C ARG A 46 -5.82 -8.63 3.61
N TYR A 47 -5.37 -7.41 3.30
CA TYR A 47 -4.94 -6.45 4.32
C TYR A 47 -5.92 -5.27 4.48
N HIS A 48 -6.55 -4.86 3.40
CA HIS A 48 -7.51 -3.76 3.37
C HIS A 48 -8.93 -4.29 3.38
N GLN A 49 -9.87 -3.47 3.85
CA GLN A 49 -11.29 -3.77 3.78
C GLN A 49 -11.94 -2.97 2.65
N PHE A 50 -12.88 -3.61 1.96
CA PHE A 50 -13.73 -2.99 0.96
C PHE A 50 -15.15 -2.88 1.51
N SER A 51 -15.76 -1.71 1.46
CA SER A 51 -17.15 -1.52 1.88
C SER A 51 -18.00 -0.82 0.82
N ASN A 52 -19.29 -1.08 0.91
CA ASN A 52 -20.33 -0.47 0.08
C ASN A 52 -21.20 0.43 0.95
N LEU A 53 -21.70 1.50 0.35
CA LEU A 53 -22.59 2.47 0.99
C LEU A 53 -23.67 2.89 0.00
N THR A 54 -24.91 3.03 0.46
CA THR A 54 -25.98 3.68 -0.31
C THR A 54 -26.35 4.97 0.40
N LEU A 55 -26.28 6.07 -0.34
CA LEU A 55 -26.65 7.41 0.09
C LEU A 55 -27.95 7.77 -0.62
N SER A 56 -28.91 8.37 0.09
CA SER A 56 -30.24 8.57 -0.47
C SER A 56 -30.28 9.59 -1.62
N ASN A 57 -29.34 10.53 -1.67
CA ASN A 57 -29.27 11.57 -2.70
C ASN A 57 -27.89 12.25 -2.76
N ALA A 58 -27.74 13.20 -3.68
CA ALA A 58 -26.52 13.98 -3.86
C ALA A 58 -26.12 14.82 -2.64
N GLN A 59 -27.07 15.32 -1.85
CA GLN A 59 -26.78 16.10 -0.64
C GLN A 59 -26.14 15.21 0.44
N HIS A 60 -26.69 14.02 0.67
CA HIS A 60 -26.09 13.06 1.60
C HIS A 60 -24.72 12.57 1.11
N ALA A 61 -24.52 12.45 -0.21
CA ALA A 61 -23.20 12.18 -0.76
C ALA A 61 -22.20 13.30 -0.48
N GLN A 62 -22.61 14.56 -0.58
CA GLN A 62 -21.77 15.70 -0.24
C GLN A 62 -21.43 15.76 1.25
N SER A 63 -22.39 15.45 2.13
CA SER A 63 -22.14 15.31 3.57
C SER A 63 -21.12 14.20 3.84
N TYR A 64 -21.31 13.01 3.26
CA TYR A 64 -20.36 11.90 3.41
C TYR A 64 -18.93 12.27 2.96
N ILE A 65 -18.79 12.96 1.82
CA ILE A 65 -17.50 13.46 1.32
C ILE A 65 -16.84 14.38 2.35
N THR A 66 -17.61 15.34 2.86
CA THR A 66 -17.12 16.37 3.79
C THR A 66 -16.76 15.77 5.14
N ASP A 67 -17.70 15.01 5.72
CA ASP A 67 -17.63 14.44 7.07
C ASP A 67 -16.51 13.42 7.22
N THR A 68 -16.20 12.68 6.14
CA THR A 68 -15.15 11.66 6.17
C THR A 68 -13.81 12.14 5.59
N GLY A 69 -13.70 13.42 5.26
CA GLY A 69 -12.46 14.07 4.83
C GLY A 69 -11.97 13.61 3.47
N LEU A 70 -12.89 13.37 2.54
CA LEU A 70 -12.59 13.00 1.16
C LEU A 70 -12.25 14.24 0.34
N SER A 71 -11.28 14.08 -0.56
CA SER A 71 -10.93 15.07 -1.56
C SER A 71 -11.02 14.43 -2.95
N PRO A 72 -11.48 15.17 -3.96
CA PRO A 72 -11.54 14.65 -5.33
C PRO A 72 -10.15 14.32 -5.86
N MET A 73 -10.08 13.28 -6.67
CA MET A 73 -8.93 12.95 -7.51
C MET A 73 -9.19 13.39 -8.95
N GLN A 74 -8.12 13.55 -9.73
CA GLN A 74 -8.23 13.83 -11.17
C GLN A 74 -8.54 12.57 -11.99
N THR A 75 -8.21 11.39 -11.46
CA THR A 75 -8.56 10.11 -12.09
C THR A 75 -10.08 9.90 -12.05
N THR A 76 -10.63 9.45 -13.17
CA THR A 76 -12.01 9.00 -13.33
C THR A 76 -12.03 7.55 -13.79
N GLN A 77 -12.97 6.74 -13.31
CA GLN A 77 -13.11 5.33 -13.69
C GLN A 77 -14.56 4.92 -13.94
N ASP A 78 -14.85 4.34 -15.10
CA ASP A 78 -16.16 3.74 -15.34
C ASP A 78 -16.27 2.36 -14.66
N TRP A 79 -17.13 2.28 -13.66
CA TRP A 79 -17.40 1.05 -12.90
C TRP A 79 -18.52 0.20 -13.52
N GLY A 80 -19.15 0.64 -14.61
CA GLY A 80 -20.27 -0.06 -15.25
C GLY A 80 -21.63 0.21 -14.59
N THR A 81 -21.80 1.37 -13.96
CA THR A 81 -23.07 1.73 -13.30
C THR A 81 -24.15 2.12 -14.32
N PRO A 82 -25.43 1.79 -14.08
CA PRO A 82 -26.54 2.24 -14.92
C PRO A 82 -26.58 3.76 -15.05
N ARG A 83 -26.91 4.26 -16.24
CA ARG A 83 -26.94 5.70 -16.55
C ARG A 83 -28.35 6.12 -16.92
N SER A 84 -28.78 7.27 -16.39
CA SER A 84 -30.02 7.93 -16.81
C SER A 84 -29.90 8.52 -18.22
N ASN A 85 -28.71 8.99 -18.61
CA ASN A 85 -28.41 9.42 -19.98
C ASN A 85 -27.08 8.80 -20.48
N PRO A 86 -27.12 7.81 -21.39
CA PRO A 86 -25.92 7.17 -21.96
C PRO A 86 -25.02 8.10 -22.78
N SER A 87 -25.54 9.26 -23.20
CA SER A 87 -24.85 10.23 -24.06
C SER A 87 -23.95 11.19 -23.27
N LEU A 88 -24.09 11.24 -21.94
CA LEU A 88 -23.23 12.04 -21.07
C LEU A 88 -22.10 11.18 -20.49
N PRO A 89 -20.88 11.74 -20.35
CA PRO A 89 -19.78 11.05 -19.69
C PRO A 89 -20.18 10.76 -18.24
N PRO A 90 -19.95 9.52 -17.74
CA PRO A 90 -20.41 9.14 -16.41
C PRO A 90 -19.65 9.93 -15.34
N PRO A 91 -20.35 10.45 -14.30
CA PRO A 91 -19.69 11.07 -13.15
C PRO A 91 -18.97 9.96 -12.37
N THR A 92 -17.69 9.80 -12.68
CA THR A 92 -16.85 8.66 -12.27
C THR A 92 -15.69 9.13 -11.41
N GLN A 93 -15.91 10.25 -10.71
CA GLN A 93 -14.88 10.93 -9.95
C GLN A 93 -14.46 10.08 -8.75
N MET A 94 -13.20 9.69 -8.76
CA MET A 94 -12.55 9.04 -7.64
C MET A 94 -12.27 10.08 -6.55
N HIS A 95 -12.29 9.64 -5.30
CA HIS A 95 -11.95 10.45 -4.14
C HIS A 95 -10.92 9.73 -3.29
N ARG A 96 -10.13 10.49 -2.54
CA ARG A 96 -9.19 9.95 -1.55
C ARG A 96 -9.31 10.66 -0.21
N SER A 97 -9.03 9.94 0.86
CA SER A 97 -8.85 10.55 2.18
C SER A 97 -7.37 10.84 2.44
N ARG A 98 -7.08 11.77 3.36
CA ARG A 98 -5.69 12.00 3.82
C ARG A 98 -5.05 10.79 4.50
N ARG A 99 -5.85 9.81 4.95
CA ARG A 99 -5.41 8.52 5.52
C ARG A 99 -5.06 7.49 4.44
N GLY A 100 -5.31 7.81 3.17
CA GLY A 100 -5.08 6.91 2.04
C GLY A 100 -6.18 5.86 1.84
N SER A 101 -7.42 6.18 2.17
CA SER A 101 -8.57 5.42 1.64
C SER A 101 -8.92 5.95 0.26
N ILE A 102 -9.38 5.09 -0.64
CA ILE A 102 -9.89 5.46 -1.96
C ILE A 102 -11.40 5.18 -1.99
N VAL A 103 -12.17 6.09 -2.58
CA VAL A 103 -13.63 6.03 -2.62
C VAL A 103 -14.11 6.36 -4.03
N GLY A 104 -15.10 5.63 -4.52
CA GLY A 104 -15.85 6.01 -5.71
C GLY A 104 -17.31 6.23 -5.35
N LEU A 105 -17.95 7.18 -6.04
CA LEU A 105 -19.38 7.49 -5.88
C LEU A 105 -20.01 7.53 -7.27
N ALA A 106 -21.16 6.86 -7.42
CA ALA A 106 -21.93 6.82 -8.65
C ALA A 106 -23.39 7.19 -8.38
N PRO A 107 -23.89 8.27 -9.01
CA PRO A 107 -25.31 8.56 -9.07
C PRO A 107 -26.07 7.47 -9.81
N MET A 108 -27.21 7.08 -9.27
CA MET A 108 -28.10 6.07 -9.84
C MET A 108 -29.33 6.73 -10.48
N PRO A 109 -30.01 6.04 -11.42
CA PRO A 109 -31.22 6.57 -12.06
C PRO A 109 -32.37 6.89 -11.10
N ASP A 110 -32.42 6.24 -9.93
CA ASP A 110 -33.43 6.48 -8.88
C ASP A 110 -33.13 7.72 -8.01
N GLY A 111 -32.06 8.46 -8.32
CA GLY A 111 -31.62 9.63 -7.56
C GLY A 111 -30.74 9.32 -6.36
N SER A 112 -30.56 8.04 -6.00
CA SER A 112 -29.61 7.62 -4.96
C SER A 112 -28.16 7.72 -5.45
N VAL A 113 -27.21 7.67 -4.52
CA VAL A 113 -25.79 7.59 -4.83
C VAL A 113 -25.21 6.33 -4.19
N LYS A 114 -24.71 5.43 -5.03
CA LYS A 114 -23.98 4.24 -4.56
C LYS A 114 -22.53 4.61 -4.41
N ALA A 115 -21.91 4.21 -3.31
CA ALA A 115 -20.51 4.46 -3.05
C ALA A 115 -19.80 3.18 -2.64
N TRP A 116 -18.51 3.13 -2.93
CA TRP A 116 -17.61 2.10 -2.45
C TRP A 116 -16.37 2.72 -1.83
N ARG A 117 -15.74 2.00 -0.90
CA ARG A 117 -14.53 2.47 -0.23
C ARG A 117 -13.54 1.33 -0.04
N LEU A 118 -12.33 1.52 -0.56
CA LEU A 118 -11.16 0.77 -0.16
C LEU A 118 -10.52 1.50 1.03
N HIS A 119 -10.66 0.94 2.22
CA HIS A 119 -10.18 1.53 3.46
C HIS A 119 -8.65 1.47 3.54
N SER A 120 -8.04 2.41 4.26
CA SER A 120 -6.61 2.30 4.56
C SER A 120 -6.38 1.19 5.59
N LEU A 121 -5.15 0.68 5.69
CA LEU A 121 -4.85 -0.45 6.58
C LEU A 121 -5.32 -0.22 8.03
N PRO A 122 -5.01 0.90 8.71
CA PRO A 122 -5.45 1.10 10.10
C PRO A 122 -6.98 1.21 10.24
N THR A 123 -7.67 1.75 9.23
CA THR A 123 -9.13 1.78 9.21
C THR A 123 -9.70 0.38 9.03
N SER A 124 -9.08 -0.43 8.16
CA SER A 124 -9.48 -1.83 7.92
C SER A 124 -9.30 -2.68 9.18
N GLU A 125 -8.15 -2.53 9.85
CA GLU A 125 -7.90 -3.22 11.13
C GLU A 125 -8.86 -2.76 12.22
N ALA A 126 -9.23 -1.47 12.27
CA ALA A 126 -10.20 -0.96 13.23
C ALA A 126 -11.62 -1.50 12.96
N ILE A 127 -12.03 -1.69 11.70
CA ILE A 127 -13.33 -2.30 11.37
C ILE A 127 -13.35 -3.77 11.79
N GLY A 128 -12.24 -4.49 11.61
CA GLY A 128 -12.09 -5.88 12.05
C GLY A 128 -11.84 -6.05 13.55
N ASP A 129 -11.70 -4.95 14.31
CA ASP A 129 -11.42 -4.98 15.74
C ASP A 129 -12.72 -5.17 16.53
N SER A 130 -12.81 -6.24 17.32
CA SER A 130 -14.00 -6.58 18.11
C SER A 130 -14.32 -5.54 19.18
N THR A 131 -13.36 -4.68 19.55
CA THR A 131 -13.57 -3.61 20.53
C THR A 131 -14.20 -2.35 19.93
N SER A 132 -14.26 -2.24 18.59
CA SER A 132 -14.88 -1.12 17.87
C SER A 132 -16.41 -1.19 17.89
N THR A 133 -17.01 -1.12 19.08
CA THR A 133 -18.47 -1.19 19.28
C THR A 133 -19.19 0.12 19.03
N ASP A 134 -18.46 1.24 19.12
CA ASP A 134 -18.96 2.60 18.89
C ASP A 134 -17.88 3.44 18.19
N SER A 135 -18.27 4.63 17.71
CA SER A 135 -17.37 5.50 16.94
C SER A 135 -16.14 5.93 17.73
N SER A 136 -16.24 6.11 19.05
CA SER A 136 -15.10 6.50 19.89
C SER A 136 -14.12 5.34 20.09
N ASN A 137 -14.60 4.12 20.31
CA ASN A 137 -13.74 2.94 20.37
C ASN A 137 -13.12 2.61 19.01
N PHE A 138 -13.87 2.80 17.92
CA PHE A 138 -13.35 2.68 16.56
C PHE A 138 -12.18 3.64 16.29
N ALA A 139 -12.31 4.91 16.71
CA ALA A 139 -11.26 5.90 16.51
C ALA A 139 -10.00 5.64 17.37
N LYS A 140 -10.17 5.04 18.57
CA LYS A 140 -9.05 4.54 19.39
C LYS A 140 -8.37 3.33 18.78
N ALA A 141 -9.14 2.38 18.23
CA ALA A 141 -8.61 1.22 17.51
C ALA A 141 -7.80 1.68 16.29
N PHE A 142 -8.35 2.62 15.50
CA PHE A 142 -7.61 3.25 14.39
C PHE A 142 -6.27 3.81 14.84
N ASP A 143 -6.22 4.64 15.91
CA ASP A 143 -4.97 5.23 16.39
C ASP A 143 -3.96 4.18 16.86
N THR A 144 -4.45 3.11 17.49
CA THR A 144 -3.62 1.97 17.92
C THR A 144 -2.97 1.27 16.72
N HIS A 145 -3.77 0.95 15.70
CA HIS A 145 -3.30 0.28 14.48
C HIS A 145 -2.38 1.21 13.65
N ALA A 146 -2.74 2.48 13.51
CA ALA A 146 -1.93 3.49 12.83
C ALA A 146 -0.57 3.72 13.50
N SER A 147 -0.52 3.67 14.84
CA SER A 147 0.73 3.78 15.59
C SER A 147 1.70 2.64 15.29
N ARG A 148 1.21 1.43 14.97
CA ARG A 148 2.08 0.30 14.57
C ARG A 148 2.82 0.59 13.28
N MET A 149 2.17 1.27 12.34
CA MET A 149 2.80 1.72 11.09
C MET A 149 3.99 2.63 11.36
N SER A 150 4.01 3.36 12.47
CA SER A 150 5.08 4.31 12.77
C SER A 150 6.28 3.69 13.48
N ASN A 151 6.24 2.40 13.81
CA ASN A 151 7.27 1.76 14.61
C ASN A 151 8.29 1.02 13.73
N PRO A 152 9.60 1.28 13.89
CA PRO A 152 10.63 0.53 13.18
C PRO A 152 10.69 -0.91 13.68
N ALA A 153 11.16 -1.82 12.82
CA ALA A 153 11.49 -3.18 13.24
C ALA A 153 12.59 -3.18 14.31
N THR A 154 12.60 -4.20 15.16
CA THR A 154 13.65 -4.42 16.17
C THR A 154 14.38 -5.72 15.89
N ASN A 155 15.69 -5.73 16.03
CA ASN A 155 16.45 -6.97 15.87
C ASN A 155 16.45 -7.82 17.16
N SER A 156 17.00 -9.02 17.09
CA SER A 156 17.03 -9.98 18.21
C SER A 156 17.73 -9.51 19.49
N VAL A 157 18.44 -8.37 19.47
CA VAL A 157 19.05 -7.76 20.67
C VAL A 157 18.36 -6.45 21.09
N GLY A 158 17.18 -6.17 20.55
CA GLY A 158 16.37 -4.99 20.91
C GLY A 158 16.76 -3.68 20.20
N LYS A 159 17.71 -3.69 19.25
CA LYS A 159 18.08 -2.48 18.50
C LYS A 159 17.10 -2.23 17.35
N LYS A 160 16.56 -1.01 17.28
CA LYS A 160 15.71 -0.54 16.17
C LYS A 160 16.48 -0.58 14.84
N GLN A 161 15.82 -1.04 13.78
CA GLN A 161 16.36 -1.16 12.43
C GLN A 161 15.41 -0.47 11.43
N PRO A 162 15.93 0.36 10.51
CA PRO A 162 15.15 0.98 9.45
C PRO A 162 14.94 -0.04 8.32
N VAL A 163 14.10 -1.03 8.58
CA VAL A 163 13.60 -1.96 7.55
C VAL A 163 12.23 -1.44 7.16
N ASN A 164 12.08 -1.07 5.90
CA ASN A 164 10.81 -0.65 5.35
C ASN A 164 10.04 -1.89 4.88
N SER A 165 8.79 -2.01 5.24
CA SER A 165 7.94 -3.09 4.77
C SER A 165 6.57 -2.56 4.35
N ILE A 166 5.90 -3.31 3.50
CA ILE A 166 4.63 -2.92 2.88
C ILE A 166 3.63 -4.06 2.96
N LEU A 167 2.39 -3.69 3.20
CA LEU A 167 1.22 -4.54 2.97
C LEU A 167 0.34 -3.83 1.94
N SER A 168 -0.04 -4.54 0.88
CA SER A 168 -0.81 -3.94 -0.21
C SER A 168 -1.87 -4.87 -0.77
N ASP A 169 -2.98 -4.27 -1.18
CA ASP A 169 -4.02 -4.90 -1.99
C ASP A 169 -4.28 -4.04 -3.22
N VAL A 170 -4.45 -4.70 -4.37
CA VAL A 170 -4.71 -4.07 -5.67
C VAL A 170 -5.75 -4.90 -6.41
N GLY A 171 -6.75 -4.24 -6.99
CA GLY A 171 -7.79 -4.90 -7.78
C GLY A 171 -8.54 -3.90 -8.66
N LYS A 172 -9.73 -4.30 -9.12
CA LYS A 172 -10.64 -3.50 -9.93
C LYS A 172 -11.99 -3.38 -9.24
N VAL A 173 -12.65 -2.25 -9.43
CA VAL A 173 -14.00 -2.06 -8.90
C VAL A 173 -15.00 -2.14 -10.04
N ARG A 174 -16.05 -2.93 -9.85
CA ARG A 174 -17.16 -3.08 -10.81
C ARG A 174 -18.50 -3.00 -10.09
N PHE A 175 -19.47 -2.35 -10.70
CA PHE A 175 -20.83 -2.35 -10.19
C PHE A 175 -21.55 -3.63 -10.60
N ASN A 176 -22.19 -4.29 -9.64
CA ASN A 176 -22.97 -5.49 -9.81
C ASN A 176 -24.46 -5.12 -9.76
N ALA A 177 -25.11 -5.18 -10.92
CA ALA A 177 -26.51 -4.79 -11.06
C ALA A 177 -27.47 -5.73 -10.31
N GLN A 178 -27.10 -6.99 -10.12
CA GLN A 178 -27.92 -7.97 -9.41
C GLN A 178 -27.92 -7.70 -7.90
N SER A 179 -26.75 -7.42 -7.32
CA SER A 179 -26.61 -7.13 -5.89
C SER A 179 -26.81 -5.65 -5.54
N GLN A 180 -26.88 -4.77 -6.55
CA GLN A 180 -26.95 -3.30 -6.41
C GLN A 180 -25.79 -2.73 -5.56
N LYS A 181 -24.62 -3.35 -5.66
CA LYS A 181 -23.39 -3.04 -4.91
C LYS A 181 -22.19 -3.08 -5.84
N PHE A 182 -21.08 -2.50 -5.40
CA PHE A 182 -19.79 -2.68 -6.04
C PHE A 182 -19.09 -3.93 -5.53
N ASP A 183 -18.40 -4.60 -6.43
CA ASP A 183 -17.50 -5.71 -6.16
C ASP A 183 -16.05 -5.26 -6.37
N PHE A 184 -15.17 -5.70 -5.47
CA PHE A 184 -13.74 -5.59 -5.66
C PHE A 184 -13.22 -6.91 -6.24
N THR A 185 -12.85 -6.86 -7.52
CA THR A 185 -12.57 -8.00 -8.39
C THR A 185 -11.11 -7.99 -8.86
N ASP A 186 -10.64 -9.09 -9.44
CA ASP A 186 -9.25 -9.25 -9.89
C ASP A 186 -8.22 -8.82 -8.82
N VAL A 187 -8.54 -9.13 -7.56
CA VAL A 187 -7.80 -8.65 -6.40
C VAL A 187 -6.56 -9.51 -6.19
N THR A 188 -5.46 -8.84 -5.90
CA THR A 188 -4.21 -9.45 -5.49
C THR A 188 -3.67 -8.73 -4.26
N HIS A 189 -2.95 -9.47 -3.43
CA HIS A 189 -2.28 -8.93 -2.26
C HIS A 189 -0.78 -9.22 -2.31
N ALA A 190 0.01 -8.36 -1.65
CA ALA A 190 1.45 -8.55 -1.53
C ALA A 190 1.99 -7.99 -0.21
N MET A 191 3.03 -8.66 0.30
CA MET A 191 3.85 -8.22 1.42
C MET A 191 5.26 -7.90 0.91
N GLY A 192 5.63 -6.62 0.86
CA GLY A 192 6.99 -6.19 0.49
C GLY A 192 7.89 -6.00 1.72
N VAL A 193 9.17 -6.35 1.62
CA VAL A 193 10.17 -6.08 2.68
C VAL A 193 11.45 -5.55 2.04
N SER A 194 11.96 -4.42 2.51
CA SER A 194 13.19 -3.81 2.02
C SER A 194 14.38 -4.74 2.27
N GLY A 195 15.24 -4.90 1.27
CA GLY A 195 16.32 -5.89 1.20
C GLY A 195 17.45 -5.79 2.23
N SER A 196 17.29 -5.08 3.35
CA SER A 196 18.03 -5.34 4.59
C SER A 196 17.49 -6.61 5.25
N GLY A 197 17.65 -7.71 4.51
CA GLY A 197 17.02 -9.00 4.70
C GLY A 197 15.97 -9.24 3.59
N VAL A 198 16.05 -10.27 2.73
CA VAL A 198 16.06 -11.69 3.06
C VAL A 198 15.48 -12.46 1.82
N ASP A 199 15.85 -13.72 1.56
CA ASP A 199 15.10 -14.63 0.64
C ASP A 199 13.78 -15.12 1.27
N THR A 200 13.11 -16.16 0.78
CA THR A 200 11.93 -16.69 1.50
C THR A 200 12.25 -17.08 2.96
N LYS A 201 13.47 -17.57 3.24
CA LYS A 201 13.88 -18.16 4.54
C LYS A 201 14.83 -17.31 5.39
N HIS A 202 15.07 -16.07 5.05
CA HIS A 202 16.06 -15.22 5.72
C HIS A 202 17.51 -15.72 5.60
N SER A 203 17.80 -16.59 4.62
CA SER A 203 19.06 -17.35 4.51
C SER A 203 20.13 -16.78 3.57
N THR A 204 19.79 -16.03 2.52
CA THR A 204 20.78 -15.56 1.53
C THR A 204 21.27 -14.10 1.74
N PRO A 205 22.43 -13.74 1.15
CA PRO A 205 22.88 -12.36 1.04
C PRO A 205 21.82 -11.49 0.34
N SER A 206 21.74 -10.20 0.68
CA SER A 206 20.75 -9.32 0.07
C SER A 206 20.99 -9.21 -1.44
N THR A 207 20.07 -9.70 -2.26
CA THR A 207 20.05 -9.37 -3.69
C THR A 207 19.67 -7.92 -3.81
N GLN A 208 20.55 -7.14 -4.42
CA GLN A 208 20.46 -5.69 -4.31
C GLN A 208 19.35 -5.09 -5.16
N LEU A 209 18.83 -5.78 -6.17
CA LEU A 209 18.03 -5.16 -7.24
C LEU A 209 16.64 -5.80 -7.46
N PHE A 210 15.55 -5.04 -7.30
CA PHE A 210 14.22 -5.42 -7.81
C PHE A 210 13.98 -4.84 -9.21
N LYS A 211 13.55 -5.70 -10.16
CA LYS A 211 13.40 -5.38 -11.59
C LYS A 211 12.63 -4.07 -11.88
N PRO A 212 11.49 -3.75 -11.23
CA PRO A 212 10.76 -2.51 -11.53
C PRO A 212 11.55 -1.22 -11.28
N SER A 213 12.36 -1.17 -10.22
CA SER A 213 13.22 -0.02 -9.95
C SER A 213 14.35 0.12 -10.97
N ILE A 214 14.93 -1.00 -11.40
CA ILE A 214 15.99 -0.99 -12.42
C ILE A 214 15.43 -0.46 -13.75
N ASP A 215 14.27 -0.95 -14.15
CA ASP A 215 13.62 -0.57 -15.41
C ASP A 215 13.30 0.92 -15.44
N VAL A 216 12.77 1.46 -14.33
CA VAL A 216 12.46 2.90 -14.21
C VAL A 216 13.73 3.75 -14.18
N ALA A 217 14.77 3.33 -13.46
CA ALA A 217 16.05 4.04 -13.42
C ALA A 217 16.69 4.11 -14.82
N LYS A 218 16.72 2.98 -15.54
CA LYS A 218 17.20 2.91 -16.94
C LYS A 218 16.39 3.80 -17.88
N ALA A 219 15.06 3.77 -17.77
CA ALA A 219 14.18 4.63 -18.56
C ALA A 219 14.38 6.14 -18.28
N LEU A 220 15.02 6.50 -17.17
CA LEU A 220 15.41 7.88 -16.81
C LEU A 220 16.87 8.18 -17.14
N GLY A 221 17.56 7.32 -17.90
CA GLY A 221 18.98 7.48 -18.24
C GLY A 221 19.93 7.33 -17.05
N LYS A 222 19.48 6.72 -15.94
CA LYS A 222 20.30 6.49 -14.73
C LYS A 222 20.79 5.05 -14.71
N ALA A 223 22.06 4.85 -14.34
CA ALA A 223 22.57 3.53 -14.01
C ALA A 223 21.82 3.01 -12.77
N GLY A 224 21.31 1.78 -12.83
CA GLY A 224 20.69 1.13 -11.67
C GLY A 224 21.75 0.90 -10.60
N ARG A 225 21.62 1.59 -9.46
CA ARG A 225 22.53 1.44 -8.32
C ARG A 225 21.83 0.66 -7.20
N PRO A 226 22.55 -0.18 -6.43
CA PRO A 226 22.01 -0.93 -5.30
C PRO A 226 21.12 -0.09 -4.39
N GLU A 227 21.50 1.15 -4.10
CA GLU A 227 20.79 2.04 -3.19
C GLU A 227 19.39 2.46 -3.70
N GLN A 228 19.11 2.30 -5.00
CA GLN A 228 17.84 2.68 -5.65
C GLN A 228 16.80 1.53 -5.66
N THR A 229 17.20 0.35 -5.20
CA THR A 229 16.46 -0.90 -5.41
C THR A 229 16.18 -1.66 -4.11
N TYR A 230 16.48 -1.06 -2.96
CA TYR A 230 16.15 -1.56 -1.62
C TYR A 230 14.75 -1.15 -1.12
N HIS A 231 13.82 -0.85 -2.02
CA HIS A 231 12.50 -0.34 -1.65
C HIS A 231 11.47 -1.47 -1.58
N SER A 232 10.55 -1.42 -0.62
CA SER A 232 9.49 -2.41 -0.45
C SER A 232 8.40 -2.31 -1.53
N GLU A 233 8.22 -1.13 -2.15
CA GLU A 233 7.21 -0.89 -3.19
C GLU A 233 7.51 -1.62 -4.51
N PRO A 234 8.72 -1.56 -5.09
CA PRO A 234 9.07 -2.36 -6.27
C PRO A 234 8.90 -3.86 -6.06
N MET A 235 9.22 -4.35 -4.86
CA MET A 235 9.01 -5.75 -4.50
C MET A 235 7.53 -6.08 -4.49
N ALA A 236 6.69 -5.26 -3.85
CA ALA A 236 5.24 -5.45 -3.85
C ALA A 236 4.66 -5.47 -5.27
N ILE A 237 5.08 -4.57 -6.18
CA ILE A 237 4.65 -4.61 -7.59
C ILE A 237 5.05 -5.93 -8.26
N THR A 238 6.29 -6.39 -8.05
CA THR A 238 6.76 -7.67 -8.61
C THR A 238 5.90 -8.83 -8.14
N LEU A 239 5.55 -8.85 -6.85
CA LEU A 239 4.71 -9.88 -6.24
C LEU A 239 3.26 -9.83 -6.73
N HIS A 240 2.68 -8.63 -6.87
CA HIS A 240 1.37 -8.46 -7.49
C HIS A 240 1.39 -9.02 -8.92
N ASN A 241 2.37 -8.66 -9.74
CA ASN A 241 2.49 -9.16 -11.12
C ASN A 241 2.65 -10.68 -11.19
N GLY A 242 3.27 -11.32 -10.20
CA GLY A 242 3.38 -12.77 -10.11
C GLY A 242 2.04 -13.48 -9.87
N SER A 243 1.04 -12.78 -9.33
CA SER A 243 -0.31 -13.31 -9.05
C SER A 243 -1.36 -12.86 -10.07
N ARG A 244 -1.01 -11.99 -11.04
CA ARG A 244 -1.95 -11.42 -12.02
C ARG A 244 -1.73 -12.04 -13.40
N SER A 245 -2.81 -12.20 -14.15
CA SER A 245 -2.74 -12.58 -15.57
C SER A 245 -2.20 -11.45 -16.45
N THR A 246 -2.58 -10.20 -16.14
CA THR A 246 -2.05 -8.98 -16.76
C THR A 246 -1.21 -8.22 -15.76
N SER A 247 0.04 -7.91 -16.13
CA SER A 247 0.91 -7.08 -15.29
C SER A 247 0.28 -5.71 -15.02
N MET A 248 0.54 -5.15 -13.84
CA MET A 248 -0.05 -3.88 -13.41
C MET A 248 0.17 -2.74 -14.41
N GLU A 249 1.32 -2.70 -15.09
CA GLU A 249 1.67 -1.66 -16.08
C GLU A 249 0.87 -1.74 -17.38
N HIS A 250 0.28 -2.89 -17.67
CA HIS A 250 -0.56 -3.13 -18.85
C HIS A 250 -2.05 -3.26 -18.52
N ASP A 251 -2.40 -3.15 -17.23
CA ASP A 251 -3.77 -3.29 -16.76
C ASP A 251 -4.39 -1.92 -16.44
N SER A 252 -5.68 -1.76 -16.73
CA SER A 252 -6.38 -0.49 -16.58
C SER A 252 -7.32 -0.48 -15.38
N ASN A 253 -7.68 0.72 -14.92
CA ASN A 253 -8.67 0.94 -13.86
C ASN A 253 -8.31 0.24 -12.53
N LEU A 254 -7.01 0.09 -12.25
CA LEU A 254 -6.55 -0.48 -10.99
C LEU A 254 -6.82 0.47 -9.83
N VAL A 255 -7.26 -0.08 -8.71
CA VAL A 255 -7.39 0.62 -7.43
C VAL A 255 -6.57 -0.13 -6.40
N GLY A 256 -5.76 0.58 -5.62
CA GLY A 256 -4.92 -0.08 -4.62
C GLY A 256 -4.33 0.82 -3.56
N THR A 257 -4.01 0.19 -2.42
CA THR A 257 -3.44 0.86 -1.25
C THR A 257 -2.18 0.12 -0.81
N PHE A 258 -1.11 0.88 -0.55
CA PHE A 258 0.20 0.38 -0.13
C PHE A 258 0.55 0.97 1.24
N ALA A 259 0.29 0.21 2.31
CA ALA A 259 0.58 0.61 3.68
C ALA A 259 2.04 0.33 4.05
N SER A 260 2.80 1.36 4.42
CA SER A 260 4.26 1.28 4.61
C SER A 260 4.67 1.44 6.07
N PHE A 261 5.67 0.64 6.49
CA PHE A 261 6.15 0.51 7.86
C PHE A 261 7.69 0.66 7.94
N PRO A 262 8.26 1.63 8.65
CA PRO A 262 7.65 2.90 9.03
C PRO A 262 7.74 3.95 7.93
N ASN A 263 8.67 3.82 6.99
CA ASN A 263 8.92 4.89 6.03
C ASN A 263 8.21 4.67 4.71
N GLN A 264 8.13 5.77 3.98
CA GLN A 264 7.21 6.11 2.91
C GLN A 264 7.58 5.58 1.52
N VAL A 265 6.58 5.62 0.63
CA VAL A 265 6.74 5.77 -0.83
C VAL A 265 7.58 7.02 -1.15
N CYS A 266 8.88 6.83 -1.28
CA CYS A 266 9.79 7.91 -1.64
C CYS A 266 9.45 8.47 -3.05
N ARG A 267 10.04 9.61 -3.46
CA ARG A 267 9.77 10.20 -4.77
C ARG A 267 10.01 9.21 -5.90
N GLN A 268 11.08 8.44 -5.83
CA GLN A 268 11.38 7.40 -6.83
C GLN A 268 10.34 6.28 -6.83
N CYS A 269 9.80 5.88 -5.68
CA CYS A 269 8.71 4.92 -5.61
C CYS A 269 7.42 5.50 -6.21
N GLY A 270 7.16 6.80 -6.01
CA GLY A 270 6.06 7.52 -6.64
C GLY A 270 6.17 7.53 -8.17
N ASP A 271 7.32 7.95 -8.69
CA ASP A 271 7.63 7.94 -10.13
C ASP A 271 7.56 6.51 -10.70
N MET A 272 8.01 5.51 -9.94
CA MET A 272 7.90 4.10 -10.31
C MET A 272 6.44 3.67 -10.39
N PHE A 273 5.61 3.98 -9.39
CA PHE A 273 4.19 3.64 -9.45
C PHE A 273 3.56 4.24 -10.69
N GLN A 274 3.79 5.53 -11.00
CA GLN A 274 3.23 6.15 -12.21
C GLN A 274 3.59 5.41 -13.50
N LYS A 275 4.80 4.85 -13.58
CA LYS A 275 5.27 4.11 -14.76
C LYS A 275 4.90 2.63 -14.77
N LYS A 276 4.55 2.06 -13.61
CA LYS A 276 4.35 0.62 -13.41
C LYS A 276 2.91 0.26 -13.06
N VAL A 277 2.00 1.21 -13.25
CA VAL A 277 0.55 1.01 -13.19
C VAL A 277 -0.02 1.50 -14.52
N GLY A 278 -0.98 0.78 -15.07
CA GLY A 278 -1.58 1.15 -16.34
C GLY A 278 -2.56 2.31 -16.22
N SER A 279 -3.33 2.52 -17.29
CA SER A 279 -4.19 3.70 -17.44
C SER A 279 -5.36 3.72 -16.46
N HIS A 280 -5.79 4.94 -16.11
CA HIS A 280 -6.91 5.21 -15.20
C HIS A 280 -6.75 4.57 -13.81
N ALA A 281 -5.52 4.33 -13.35
CA ALA A 281 -5.27 3.74 -12.04
C ALA A 281 -5.34 4.78 -10.92
N ALA A 282 -5.83 4.37 -9.75
CA ALA A 282 -5.83 5.14 -8.52
C ALA A 282 -5.09 4.36 -7.42
N ILE A 283 -3.86 4.74 -7.15
CA ILE A 283 -3.01 4.08 -6.15
C ILE A 283 -2.69 5.04 -5.02
N THR A 284 -2.74 4.58 -3.77
CA THR A 284 -2.32 5.38 -2.62
C THR A 284 -1.22 4.72 -1.81
N GLY A 285 -0.13 5.44 -1.59
CA GLY A 285 0.92 5.09 -0.64
C GLY A 285 0.63 5.69 0.72
N VAL A 286 0.61 4.86 1.77
CA VAL A 286 0.23 5.23 3.14
C VAL A 286 1.42 5.09 4.07
N PRO A 287 2.14 6.18 4.38
CA PRO A 287 3.34 6.11 5.20
C PRO A 287 3.05 6.06 6.70
N GLY A 288 3.89 5.34 7.46
CA GLY A 288 3.94 5.45 8.91
C GLY A 288 4.51 6.79 9.39
N ARG A 289 5.68 7.17 8.86
CA ARG A 289 6.47 8.36 9.19
C ARG A 289 6.81 9.19 7.94
N PRO A 290 7.07 10.50 8.09
CA PRO A 290 7.65 11.32 7.03
C PRO A 290 9.01 10.77 6.60
N PHE A 291 9.33 10.84 5.31
CA PHE A 291 10.64 10.43 4.78
C PHE A 291 11.22 11.46 3.81
N GLY A 292 12.45 11.90 4.05
CA GLY A 292 13.23 12.71 3.11
C GLY A 292 12.59 14.03 2.68
N GLY A 293 11.90 14.73 3.60
CA GLY A 293 11.31 16.05 3.34
C GLY A 293 10.11 16.06 2.37
N GLN A 294 9.58 14.88 2.04
CA GLN A 294 8.51 14.73 1.07
C GLN A 294 7.14 15.06 1.68
N LYS A 295 6.34 15.86 0.98
CA LYS A 295 4.99 16.24 1.42
C LYS A 295 3.92 15.30 0.85
N PRO A 296 2.79 15.11 1.55
CA PRO A 296 1.59 14.45 1.00
C PRO A 296 1.08 15.17 -0.24
N GLY A 297 0.43 14.45 -1.14
CA GLY A 297 -0.13 15.02 -2.37
C GLY A 297 -0.36 14.00 -3.47
N ASP A 298 -1.06 14.45 -4.50
CA ASP A 298 -1.44 13.65 -5.66
C ASP A 298 -0.44 13.88 -6.81
N MET A 299 -0.02 12.80 -7.47
CA MET A 299 0.79 12.84 -8.68
C MET A 299 -0.05 12.27 -9.83
N PHE A 300 -0.68 13.16 -10.59
CA PHE A 300 -1.49 12.80 -11.75
C PHE A 300 -0.64 12.76 -13.02
N ASP A 301 -0.79 11.67 -13.77
CA ASP A 301 -0.23 11.54 -15.11
C ASP A 301 -1.35 11.72 -16.15
N LYS A 302 -1.26 12.81 -16.93
CA LYS A 302 -2.22 13.13 -17.99
C LYS A 302 -2.21 12.13 -19.14
N GLY A 303 -1.07 11.49 -19.42
CA GLY A 303 -0.93 10.55 -20.54
C GLY A 303 -1.66 9.23 -20.28
N THR A 304 -1.70 8.78 -19.03
CA THR A 304 -2.36 7.54 -18.61
C THR A 304 -3.70 7.78 -17.92
N GLY A 305 -4.00 9.02 -17.49
CA GLY A 305 -5.19 9.33 -16.71
C GLY A 305 -5.14 8.76 -15.29
N SER A 306 -3.95 8.45 -14.77
CA SER A 306 -3.74 7.76 -13.49
C SER A 306 -3.25 8.71 -12.40
N THR A 307 -3.65 8.46 -11.15
CA THR A 307 -3.20 9.20 -9.97
C THR A 307 -2.50 8.27 -9.00
N VAL A 308 -1.29 8.66 -8.60
CA VAL A 308 -0.61 8.10 -7.43
C VAL A 308 -0.68 9.11 -6.30
N THR A 309 -1.41 8.80 -5.25
CA THR A 309 -1.54 9.62 -4.05
C THR A 309 -0.49 9.20 -3.03
N ARG A 310 0.12 10.19 -2.41
CA ARG A 310 0.88 10.04 -1.18
C ARG A 310 0.04 10.58 -0.03
N ALA A 311 -0.46 9.68 0.80
CA ALA A 311 -1.24 10.03 1.97
C ALA A 311 -0.38 10.74 3.03
N ALA A 312 -1.07 11.35 4.01
CA ALA A 312 -0.40 11.92 5.17
C ALA A 312 0.22 10.81 6.04
N PRO A 313 1.43 11.00 6.59
CA PRO A 313 2.03 10.06 7.54
C PRO A 313 1.14 9.77 8.73
N MET A 314 1.05 8.50 9.13
CA MET A 314 0.24 8.10 10.28
C MET A 314 0.67 8.80 11.56
N THR A 315 1.96 9.11 11.75
CA THR A 315 2.42 9.94 12.87
C THR A 315 1.79 11.34 12.94
N GLU A 316 1.30 11.88 11.81
CA GLU A 316 0.63 13.19 11.77
C GLU A 316 -0.90 13.07 11.95
N LEU A 317 -1.45 11.86 11.81
CA LEU A 317 -2.87 11.59 11.88
C LEU A 317 -3.32 11.04 13.23
N VAL A 318 -2.45 10.28 13.91
CA VAL A 318 -2.71 9.76 15.27
C VAL A 318 -2.93 10.92 16.24
N GLY A 319 -4.02 10.87 17.01
CA GLY A 319 -4.40 11.93 17.95
C GLY A 319 -4.81 13.27 17.33
N ASN A 320 -4.80 13.40 15.99
CA ASN A 320 -5.25 14.63 15.32
C ASN A 320 -6.77 14.76 15.45
N LYS A 321 -7.26 15.80 16.14
CA LYS A 321 -8.71 16.00 16.42
C LYS A 321 -9.58 15.92 15.17
N LYS A 322 -9.19 16.61 14.09
CA LYS A 322 -9.94 16.57 12.82
C LYS A 322 -9.98 15.16 12.25
N ASN A 323 -8.86 14.44 12.30
CA ASN A 323 -8.76 13.07 11.78
C ASN A 323 -9.63 12.11 12.59
N GLN A 324 -9.60 12.27 13.91
CA GLN A 324 -10.43 11.51 14.84
C GLN A 324 -11.92 11.69 14.54
N THR A 325 -12.40 12.92 14.34
CA THR A 325 -13.78 13.18 13.90
C THR A 325 -14.09 12.50 12.56
N GLU A 326 -13.23 12.65 11.56
CA GLU A 326 -13.44 12.00 10.25
C GLU A 326 -13.47 10.46 10.33
N VAL A 327 -12.68 9.86 11.24
CA VAL A 327 -12.65 8.41 11.48
C VAL A 327 -13.93 7.95 12.19
N LYS A 328 -14.41 8.71 13.19
CA LYS A 328 -15.70 8.46 13.85
C LYS A 328 -16.84 8.46 12.84
N ASN A 329 -16.88 9.46 11.97
CA ASN A 329 -17.91 9.56 10.94
C ASN A 329 -17.87 8.36 9.97
N ILE A 330 -16.69 7.81 9.65
CA ILE A 330 -16.63 6.56 8.84
C ILE A 330 -17.37 5.43 9.53
N PHE A 331 -17.15 5.24 10.83
CA PHE A 331 -17.88 4.23 11.59
C PHE A 331 -19.39 4.49 11.49
N ASP A 332 -19.83 5.71 11.79
CA ASP A 332 -21.24 6.07 11.83
C ASP A 332 -21.93 5.80 10.48
N TYR A 333 -21.35 6.25 9.36
CA TYR A 333 -21.91 6.00 8.01
C TYR A 333 -21.95 4.52 7.62
N HIS A 334 -21.00 3.69 8.10
CA HIS A 334 -20.90 2.28 7.68
C HIS A 334 -21.54 1.31 8.69
N HIS A 335 -21.88 1.75 9.90
CA HIS A 335 -22.57 0.96 10.93
C HIS A 335 -24.04 1.33 11.14
N GLN A 336 -24.47 2.57 10.90
CA GLN A 336 -25.89 2.98 11.06
C GLN A 336 -26.82 2.47 9.95
N LEU A 337 -26.30 1.66 9.01
CA LEU A 337 -27.06 1.06 7.90
C LEU A 337 -27.16 -0.48 8.01
N LYS A 338 -26.98 -1.02 9.22
CA LYS A 338 -27.40 -2.39 9.55
C LYS A 338 -28.81 -2.39 10.13
#